data_AF-A0A136KHU6-F1
#
_entry.id   AF-A0A136KHU6-F1
#
_cell.length_a   1.000
_cell.length_b   1.000
_cell.length_c   1.000
_cell.angle_alpha   90.00
_cell.angle_beta   90.00
_cell.angle_gamma   90.00
#
_symmetry.space_group_name_H-M   'P 1'
#
loop_
_entity.id
_entity.type
_entity.pdbx_description
1 polymer ?
#
loop_
_entity_poly.entity_id
_entity_poly.type
_entity_poly.pdbx_seq_one_letter_code
_entity_poly.pdbx_strand_id
1 'polypeptide(L)'
;MLDTFWGKIGAAVVATIVIVGGLFVIWKSTSTPAAPKQVSVTINPTDHQIGTDSAKITLVEYSDFQCPACRAYHGIVKQVISEYKDNIRFIYRHFPLTQIHQNALAASYAAEAAAQQGKFF
;
A
#
# COMPACT_ATOMS: atom_id res chain seq x y z
N MET A 1 21.14 4.54 -64.00
CA MET A 1 21.88 5.15 -62.87
C MET A 1 20.96 5.95 -61.93
N LEU A 2 19.89 6.60 -62.43
CA LEU A 2 18.90 7.30 -61.61
C LEU A 2 17.89 6.37 -60.91
N ASP A 3 17.60 5.22 -61.52
CA ASP A 3 16.70 4.15 -61.08
C ASP A 3 17.19 3.41 -59.81
N THR A 4 18.48 3.14 -59.72
CA THR A 4 19.08 2.51 -58.53
C THR A 4 19.11 3.46 -57.32
N PHE A 5 19.15 4.77 -57.57
CA PHE A 5 19.21 5.80 -56.53
C PHE A 5 17.87 5.93 -55.78
N TRP A 6 16.76 6.01 -56.51
CA TRP A 6 15.41 6.06 -55.92
C TRP A 6 15.03 4.75 -55.20
N GLY A 7 15.48 3.60 -55.69
CA GLY A 7 15.29 2.31 -55.01
C GLY A 7 16.01 2.23 -53.65
N LYS A 8 17.23 2.76 -53.56
CA LYS A 8 18.00 2.82 -52.30
C LYS A 8 17.40 3.79 -51.29
N ILE A 9 16.88 4.94 -51.75
CA ILE A 9 16.18 5.91 -50.90
C ILE A 9 14.89 5.30 -50.34
N GLY A 10 14.09 4.63 -51.17
CA GLY A 10 12.88 3.95 -50.74
C GLY A 10 13.15 2.87 -49.68
N ALA A 11 14.17 2.03 -49.90
CA ALA A 11 14.58 1.01 -48.93
C ALA A 11 15.09 1.61 -47.61
N ALA A 12 15.83 2.71 -47.68
CA ALA A 12 16.31 3.41 -46.49
C ALA A 12 15.15 3.97 -45.66
N VAL A 13 14.17 4.64 -46.29
CA VAL A 13 12.98 5.18 -45.59
C VAL A 13 12.18 4.08 -44.90
N VAL A 14 11.96 2.95 -45.58
CA VAL A 14 11.24 1.81 -44.99
C VAL A 14 12.00 1.25 -43.78
N ALA A 15 13.32 1.10 -43.88
CA ALA A 15 14.15 0.62 -42.76
C ALA A 15 14.06 1.56 -41.55
N THR A 16 14.10 2.88 -41.75
CA THR A 16 13.98 3.85 -40.65
C THR A 16 12.61 3.78 -39.98
N ILE A 17 11.53 3.64 -40.76
CA ILE A 17 10.16 3.50 -40.23
C ILE A 17 10.05 2.24 -39.37
N VAL A 18 10.60 1.12 -39.83
CA VAL A 18 10.57 -0.15 -39.07
C VAL A 18 11.39 -0.04 -37.78
N ILE A 19 12.57 0.58 -37.82
CA ILE A 19 13.42 0.75 -36.64
C ILE A 19 12.74 1.66 -35.62
N VAL A 20 12.23 2.82 -36.05
CA VAL A 20 11.56 3.78 -35.16
C VAL A 20 10.27 3.18 -34.59
N GLY A 21 9.48 2.50 -35.42
CA GLY A 21 8.28 1.78 -34.97
C GLY A 21 8.61 0.68 -33.96
N GLY A 22 9.66 -0.12 -34.23
CA GLY A 22 10.14 -1.15 -33.32
C GLY A 22 10.62 -0.58 -31.98
N LEU A 23 11.43 0.48 -32.02
CA LEU A 23 11.90 1.19 -30.81
C LEU A 23 10.74 1.78 -30.00
N PHE A 24 9.73 2.34 -30.67
CA PHE A 24 8.53 2.87 -30.01
C PHE A 24 7.70 1.77 -29.32
N VAL A 25 7.54 0.60 -29.96
CA VAL A 25 6.84 -0.55 -29.37
C VAL A 25 7.58 -1.09 -28.15
N ILE A 26 8.91 -1.21 -28.23
CA ILE A 26 9.76 -1.67 -27.12
C ILE A 26 9.74 -0.66 -25.96
N TRP A 27 9.76 0.64 -26.26
CA TRP A 27 9.66 1.68 -25.23
C TRP A 27 8.31 1.67 -24.50
N LYS A 28 7.22 1.43 -25.24
CA LYS A 28 5.88 1.33 -24.64
C LYS A 28 5.73 0.08 -23.74
N SER A 29 6.32 -1.05 -24.12
CA SER A 29 6.16 -2.31 -23.37
C SER A 29 6.91 -2.33 -22.03
N THR A 30 8.05 -1.64 -21.93
CA THR A 30 8.81 -1.54 -20.67
C THR A 30 8.25 -0.51 -19.69
N SER A 31 7.32 0.34 -20.15
CA SER A 31 6.74 1.44 -19.37
C SER A 31 5.41 1.08 -18.69
N THR A 32 4.96 -0.17 -18.72
CA THR A 32 3.73 -0.57 -18.03
C THR A 32 4.05 -0.92 -16.58
N PRO A 33 3.70 -0.05 -15.59
CA PRO A 33 3.87 -0.40 -14.19
C PRO A 33 3.04 -1.65 -13.88
N ALA A 34 3.64 -2.60 -13.17
CA ALA A 34 2.94 -3.78 -12.71
C ALA A 34 1.72 -3.35 -11.87
N ALA A 35 0.57 -3.99 -12.10
CA ALA A 35 -0.62 -3.75 -11.30
C ALA A 35 -0.30 -3.98 -9.81
N PRO A 36 -0.81 -3.14 -8.89
CA PRO A 36 -0.54 -3.29 -7.48
C PRO A 36 -1.03 -4.67 -7.01
N LYS A 37 -0.12 -5.44 -6.41
CA LYS A 37 -0.45 -6.73 -5.82
C LYS A 37 -1.43 -6.48 -4.67
N GLN A 38 -2.68 -6.88 -4.83
CA GLN A 38 -3.67 -6.73 -3.76
C GLN A 38 -3.30 -7.65 -2.60
N VAL A 39 -3.01 -7.06 -1.45
CA VAL A 39 -2.80 -7.78 -0.20
C VAL A 39 -4.17 -7.95 0.45
N SER A 40 -4.70 -9.16 0.45
CA SER A 40 -5.91 -9.48 1.21
C SER A 40 -5.54 -9.58 2.69
N VAL A 41 -5.99 -8.62 3.50
CA VAL A 41 -5.83 -8.69 4.96
C VAL A 41 -7.03 -9.41 5.55
N THR A 42 -6.81 -10.62 6.09
CA THR A 42 -7.85 -11.35 6.81
C THR A 42 -8.14 -10.67 8.14
N ILE A 43 -9.41 -10.39 8.45
CA ILE A 43 -9.85 -9.87 9.74
C ILE A 43 -10.29 -11.03 10.65
N ASN A 44 -9.82 -11.05 11.88
CA ASN A 44 -10.12 -12.08 12.88
C ASN A 44 -11.14 -11.52 13.90
N PRO A 45 -12.11 -12.33 14.37
CA PRO A 45 -12.99 -11.96 15.48
C PRO A 45 -12.28 -11.47 16.76
N THR A 46 -11.01 -11.84 16.97
CA THR A 46 -10.21 -11.38 18.12
C THR A 46 -9.48 -10.06 17.89
N ASP A 47 -9.61 -9.44 16.70
CA ASP A 47 -9.00 -8.14 16.43
C ASP A 47 -9.70 -7.03 17.23
N HIS A 48 -8.90 -6.10 17.78
CA HIS A 48 -9.44 -4.91 18.42
C HIS A 48 -9.91 -3.93 17.35
N GLN A 49 -11.18 -3.52 17.42
CA GLN A 49 -11.78 -2.68 16.39
C GLN A 49 -12.67 -1.56 16.90
N ILE A 50 -12.77 -0.51 16.08
CA ILE A 50 -13.76 0.57 16.19
C ILE A 50 -14.57 0.59 14.88
N GLY A 51 -15.88 0.78 14.98
CA GLY A 51 -16.79 0.79 13.83
C GLY A 51 -17.46 -0.55 13.57
N THR A 52 -18.20 -0.65 12.47
CA THR A 52 -19.04 -1.81 12.14
C THR A 52 -18.42 -2.70 11.08
N ASP A 53 -18.82 -3.97 11.08
CA ASP A 53 -18.39 -4.94 10.06
C ASP A 53 -18.95 -4.65 8.66
N SER A 54 -19.98 -3.80 8.58
CA SER A 54 -20.60 -3.34 7.33
C SER A 54 -19.96 -2.06 6.74
N ALA A 55 -18.95 -1.50 7.41
CA ALA A 55 -18.26 -0.31 6.95
C ALA A 55 -17.65 -0.51 5.55
N LYS A 56 -17.73 0.52 4.70
CA LYS A 56 -17.22 0.48 3.32
C LYS A 56 -15.69 0.48 3.25
N ILE A 57 -15.04 1.00 4.27
CA ILE A 57 -13.59 1.13 4.35
C ILE A 57 -13.11 0.37 5.58
N THR A 58 -12.07 -0.45 5.42
CA THR A 58 -11.36 -1.08 6.54
C THR A 58 -9.94 -0.54 6.59
N LEU A 59 -9.56 0.05 7.72
CA LEU A 59 -8.20 0.51 8.01
C LEU A 59 -7.58 -0.45 9.04
N VAL A 60 -6.56 -1.19 8.65
CA VAL A 60 -5.80 -2.06 9.55
C VAL A 60 -4.48 -1.38 9.88
N GLU A 61 -4.28 -1.02 11.15
CA GLU A 61 -3.03 -0.47 11.66
C GLU A 61 -2.25 -1.54 12.43
N TYR A 62 -0.98 -1.70 12.05
CA TYR A 62 0.01 -2.44 12.81
C TYR A 62 0.86 -1.43 13.58
N SER A 63 0.78 -1.44 14.90
CA SER A 63 1.34 -0.36 15.73
C SER A 63 2.17 -0.87 16.90
N ASP A 64 3.12 -0.03 17.31
CA ASP A 64 4.01 -0.23 18.44
C ASP A 64 3.91 0.98 19.39
N PHE A 65 3.61 0.72 20.66
CA PHE A 65 3.42 1.75 21.68
C PHE A 65 4.67 2.62 21.98
N GLN A 66 5.86 2.13 21.65
CA GLN A 66 7.11 2.89 21.81
C GLN A 66 7.54 3.63 20.54
N CYS A 67 6.96 3.31 19.39
CA CYS A 67 7.37 3.89 18.11
C CYS A 67 6.98 5.38 18.01
N PRO A 68 7.95 6.29 17.80
CA PRO A 68 7.66 7.71 17.63
C PRO A 68 6.77 8.02 16.42
N ALA A 69 6.92 7.27 15.32
CA ALA A 69 6.08 7.43 14.14
C ALA A 69 4.63 7.00 14.42
N CYS A 70 4.42 5.86 15.09
CA CYS A 70 3.09 5.41 15.52
C CYS A 70 2.41 6.48 16.39
N ARG A 71 3.14 7.08 17.34
CA ARG A 71 2.64 8.19 18.15
C ARG A 71 2.22 9.40 17.31
N ALA A 72 3.01 9.77 16.30
CA ALA A 72 2.68 10.87 15.40
C ALA A 72 1.44 10.58 14.54
N TYR A 73 1.30 9.35 14.05
CA TYR A 73 0.15 8.94 13.24
C TYR A 73 -1.14 8.77 14.03
N HIS A 74 -1.07 8.45 15.33
CA HIS A 74 -2.27 8.24 16.17
C HIS A 74 -3.29 9.38 16.07
N GLY A 75 -2.83 10.63 16.06
CA GLY A 75 -3.71 11.79 15.91
C GLY A 75 -4.42 11.84 14.56
N ILE A 76 -3.70 11.50 13.48
CA ILE A 76 -4.23 11.45 12.12
C ILE A 76 -5.24 10.31 12.00
N VAL A 77 -4.93 9.13 12.54
CA VAL A 77 -5.84 7.97 12.55
C VAL A 77 -7.14 8.34 13.29
N LYS A 78 -7.05 9.00 14.44
CA LYS A 78 -8.24 9.51 15.16
C LYS A 78 -9.06 10.48 14.31
N GLN A 79 -8.40 11.39 13.58
CA GLN A 79 -9.09 12.31 12.68
C GLN A 79 -9.81 11.55 11.55
N VAL A 80 -9.16 10.57 10.93
CA VAL A 80 -9.77 9.74 9.87
C VAL A 80 -10.97 8.96 10.41
N ILE A 81 -10.86 8.33 11.58
CA ILE A 81 -11.99 7.63 12.21
C ILE A 81 -13.17 8.59 12.43
N SER A 82 -12.88 9.79 12.95
CA SER A 82 -13.88 10.83 13.18
C SER A 82 -14.54 11.35 11.89
N GLU A 83 -13.79 11.47 10.80
CA GLU A 83 -14.27 12.02 9.54
C GLU A 83 -15.17 11.03 8.80
N TYR A 84 -14.80 9.75 8.78
CA TYR A 84 -15.53 8.71 8.05
C TYR A 84 -16.67 8.07 8.86
N LYS A 85 -16.64 8.16 10.19
CA LYS A 85 -17.70 7.71 11.11
C LYS A 85 -18.13 6.26 10.82
N ASP A 86 -19.41 6.03 10.51
CA ASP A 86 -19.97 4.70 10.25
C ASP A 86 -19.46 4.06 8.94
N ASN A 87 -18.74 4.80 8.10
CA ASN A 87 -18.18 4.27 6.85
C ASN A 87 -16.79 3.65 7.03
N ILE A 88 -16.19 3.71 8.22
CA ILE A 88 -14.88 3.12 8.50
C ILE A 88 -14.94 2.09 9.63
N ARG A 89 -14.28 0.95 9.39
CA ARG A 89 -13.88 -0.03 10.39
C ARG A 89 -12.39 0.12 10.61
N PHE A 90 -12.00 0.57 11.79
CA PHE A 90 -10.61 0.64 12.20
C PHE A 90 -10.25 -0.61 12.98
N ILE A 91 -9.11 -1.22 12.66
CA ILE A 91 -8.59 -2.42 13.28
C ILE A 91 -7.17 -2.15 13.75
N TYR A 92 -6.91 -2.42 15.02
CA TYR A 92 -5.59 -2.28 15.62
C TYR A 92 -4.96 -3.65 15.84
N ARG A 93 -3.70 -3.80 15.43
CA ARG A 93 -2.87 -4.98 15.68
C ARG A 93 -1.53 -4.59 16.28
N HIS A 94 -1.11 -5.31 17.30
CA HIS A 94 0.22 -5.15 17.87
C HIS A 94 1.29 -5.54 16.85
N PHE A 95 2.29 -4.68 16.69
CA PHE A 95 3.51 -4.96 15.92
C PHE A 95 4.75 -4.50 16.71
N PRO A 96 5.04 -5.14 17.86
CA PRO A 96 6.12 -4.70 18.72
C PRO A 96 7.47 -4.92 18.04
N LEU A 97 8.21 -3.83 17.82
CA LEU A 97 9.55 -3.83 17.22
C LEU A 97 10.59 -4.18 18.29
N THR A 98 10.51 -5.41 18.81
CA THR A 98 11.30 -5.88 19.97
C THR A 98 12.80 -5.79 19.80
N GLN A 99 13.29 -5.64 18.56
CA GLN A 99 14.71 -5.45 18.26
C GLN A 99 15.23 -4.05 18.61
N ILE A 100 14.34 -3.04 18.67
CA ILE A 100 14.71 -1.63 18.87
C ILE A 100 13.91 -0.94 19.98
N HIS A 101 12.80 -1.53 20.41
CA HIS A 101 11.92 -0.99 21.45
C HIS A 101 11.80 -1.98 22.62
N GLN A 102 12.60 -1.76 23.66
CA GLN A 102 12.76 -2.67 24.81
C GLN A 102 11.44 -3.04 25.51
N ASN A 103 10.49 -2.11 25.60
CA ASN A 103 9.21 -2.26 26.28
C ASN A 103 8.03 -2.47 25.32
N ALA A 104 8.24 -2.60 24.00
CA ALA A 104 7.14 -2.71 23.04
C ALA A 104 6.26 -3.94 23.30
N LEU A 105 6.89 -5.08 23.59
CA LEU A 105 6.17 -6.31 23.92
C LEU A 105 5.42 -6.20 25.24
N ALA A 106 6.07 -5.69 26.30
CA ALA A 106 5.42 -5.48 27.60
C ALA A 106 4.24 -4.52 27.50
N ALA A 107 4.35 -3.45 26.70
CA ALA A 107 3.27 -2.52 26.43
C ALA A 107 2.10 -3.17 25.67
N SER A 108 2.39 -4.06 24.71
CA SER A 108 1.33 -4.84 24.04
C SER A 108 0.57 -5.73 25.03
N TYR A 109 1.25 -6.43 25.93
CA TYR A 109 0.60 -7.22 26.96
C TYR A 109 -0.23 -6.37 27.93
N ALA A 110 0.25 -5.18 28.30
CA ALA A 110 -0.51 -4.26 29.13
C ALA A 110 -1.81 -3.81 28.44
N ALA A 111 -1.77 -3.54 27.13
CA ALA A 111 -2.95 -3.19 26.36
C ALA A 111 -3.94 -4.37 26.26
N GLU A 112 -3.46 -5.59 26.03
CA GLU A 112 -4.31 -6.79 26.04
C GLU A 112 -4.94 -7.04 27.41
N ALA A 113 -4.21 -6.81 28.50
CA ALA A 113 -4.76 -6.87 29.85
C ALA A 113 -5.85 -5.81 30.09
N ALA A 114 -5.73 -4.63 29.47
CA ALA A 114 -6.79 -3.62 29.47
C ALA A 114 -7.98 -4.04 28.60
N ALA A 115 -7.74 -4.74 27.48
CA ALA A 115 -8.78 -5.29 26.61
C ALA A 115 -9.67 -6.31 27.35
N GLN A 116 -9.06 -7.18 28.16
CA GLN A 116 -9.79 -8.13 29.02
C GLN A 116 -10.72 -7.44 30.02
N GLN A 117 -10.50 -6.15 30.29
CA GLN A 117 -11.34 -5.32 31.16
C GLN A 117 -12.28 -4.39 30.36
N GLY A 118 -12.37 -4.55 29.03
CA GLY A 118 -13.17 -3.70 28.15
C GLY A 118 -12.62 -2.29 27.97
N LYS A 119 -11.32 -2.08 28.20
CA LYS A 119 -10.64 -0.76 28.21
C LYS A 119 -9.45 -0.69 27.25
N PHE A 120 -9.59 -1.34 26.09
CA PHE A 120 -8.53 -1.30 25.09
C PHE A 120 -8.32 0.10 24.48
N PHE A 121 -9.42 0.81 24.21
CA PHE A 121 -9.45 2.13 23.55
C PHE A 121 -9.61 3.30 24.52
#